data_AF-A0A7W0WQI2-F1
#
_entry.id   AF-A0A7W0WQI2-F1
#
_cell.length_a   1.000
_cell.length_b   1.000
_cell.length_c   1.000
_cell.angle_alpha   90.00
_cell.angle_beta   90.00
_cell.angle_gamma   90.00
#
_symmetry.space_group_name_H-M   'P 1'
#
loop_
_entity.id
_entity.type
_entity.pdbx_description
1 polymer ?
#
loop_
_entity_poly.entity_id
_entity_poly.type
_entity_poly.pdbx_seq_one_letter_code
_entity_poly.pdbx_strand_id
1 'polypeptide(L)' 'MYESLIYENRSLVPLLLSTGMDVRYVEARDGHNWENWRDRLRDGLSWLMPGPFLHVYE' A
#
# COMPACT_ATOMS: atom_id res chain seq x y z
N MET A 1 0.91 -17.19 6.38
CA MET A 1 1.00 -17.63 4.97
C MET A 1 0.84 -16.36 4.14
N TYR A 2 1.81 -16.01 3.30
CA TYR A 2 1.63 -14.86 2.41
C TYR A 2 0.60 -15.21 1.35
N GLU A 3 -0.25 -14.26 1.03
CA GLU A 3 -1.19 -14.38 -0.08
C GLU A 3 -0.44 -14.54 -1.41
N SER A 4 -0.93 -15.40 -2.32
CA SER A 4 -0.22 -15.73 -3.55
C SER A 4 0.02 -14.51 -4.46
N LEU A 5 -0.89 -13.52 -4.41
CA LEU A 5 -0.83 -12.29 -5.23
C LEU A 5 0.38 -11.39 -4.96
N ILE A 6 1.20 -11.72 -3.95
CA ILE A 6 2.42 -10.97 -3.65
C ILE A 6 3.41 -10.98 -4.82
N TYR A 7 3.49 -12.07 -5.58
CA TYR A 7 4.45 -12.19 -6.68
C TYR A 7 4.07 -11.29 -7.87
N GLU A 8 2.78 -11.20 -8.17
CA GLU A 8 2.18 -10.34 -9.18
C GLU A 8 2.36 -8.87 -8.79
N ASN A 9 2.14 -8.54 -7.52
CA ASN A 9 2.37 -7.17 -7.05
C ASN A 9 3.87 -6.79 -7.13
N ARG A 10 4.79 -7.69 -6.75
CA ARG A 10 6.24 -7.46 -6.89
C ARG A 10 6.67 -7.23 -8.33
N SER A 11 6.10 -7.96 -9.29
CA SER A 11 6.47 -7.82 -10.70
C SER A 11 5.93 -6.52 -11.33
N LEU A 12 4.86 -5.95 -10.77
CA LEU A 12 4.31 -4.68 -11.24
C LEU A 12 5.15 -3.46 -10.81
N VAL A 13 5.79 -3.50 -9.64
CA VAL A 13 6.60 -2.38 -9.11
C VAL A 13 7.63 -1.84 -10.11
N PRO A 14 8.52 -2.65 -10.72
CA PRO A 14 9.50 -2.12 -11.67
C PRO A 14 8.84 -1.52 -12.93
N LEU A 15 7.67 -2.03 -13.34
CA LEU A 15 6.92 -1.47 -14.47
C LEU A 15 6.40 -0.07 -14.13
N LEU A 16 5.80 0.12 -12.96
CA LEU A 16 5.33 1.43 -12.51
C LEU A 16 6.51 2.42 -12.37
N LEU A 17 7.61 2.00 -11.75
CA LEU A 17 8.82 2.82 -11.61
C LEU A 17 9.38 3.26 -12.98
N SER A 18 9.34 2.39 -13.99
CA SER A 18 9.86 2.70 -15.33
C SER A 18 9.10 3.82 -16.05
N THR A 19 7.87 4.11 -15.63
CA THR A 19 7.08 5.23 -16.17
C THR A 19 7.43 6.58 -15.56
N GLY A 20 8.31 6.61 -14.55
CA GLY A 20 8.65 7.81 -13.79
C GLY A 20 7.66 8.17 -12.68
N MET A 21 6.75 7.25 -12.32
CA MET A 21 5.86 7.42 -11.17
C MET A 21 6.63 7.42 -9.85
N ASP A 22 6.17 8.23 -8.89
CA ASP A 22 6.51 8.03 -7.49
C ASP A 22 5.69 6.84 -6.97
N VAL A 23 6.37 5.77 -6.55
CA VAL A 23 5.74 4.49 -6.20
C VAL A 23 6.11 4.13 -4.77
N ARG A 24 5.10 4.01 -3.91
CA ARG A 24 5.23 3.43 -2.57
C ARG A 24 4.69 2.00 -2.54
N TYR A 25 5.58 1.02 -2.44
CA TYR A 25 5.25 -0.39 -2.29
C TYR A 25 5.50 -0.88 -0.85
N VAL A 26 4.53 -1.57 -0.26
CA VAL A 26 4.61 -2.10 1.12
C VAL A 26 4.10 -3.54 1.12
N GLU A 27 4.89 -4.45 1.69
CA GLU A 27 4.47 -5.83 1.93
C GLU A 27 3.99 -6.00 3.38
N ALA A 28 2.76 -6.48 3.54
CA ALA A 28 2.22 -6.82 4.85
C ALA A 28 2.45 -8.31 5.15
N ARG A 29 2.79 -8.64 6.40
CA ARG A 29 2.81 -10.03 6.91
C ARG A 29 1.41 -10.48 7.32
N ASP A 30 0.47 -10.32 6.39
CA ASP A 30 -0.97 -10.59 6.57
C ASP A 30 -1.55 -11.16 5.26
N GLY A 31 -2.84 -11.50 5.23
CA GLY A 31 -3.50 -12.15 4.10
C GLY A 31 -4.61 -11.33 3.42
N HIS A 32 -5.45 -12.05 2.67
CA HIS A 32 -6.60 -11.54 1.93
C HIS A 32 -7.79 -11.29 2.87
N ASN A 33 -7.64 -10.33 3.77
CA ASN A 33 -8.66 -10.04 4.77
C ASN A 33 -8.92 -8.53 4.93
N TRP A 34 -10.06 -8.24 5.55
CA TRP A 34 -10.54 -6.87 5.70
C TRP A 34 -9.65 -6.03 6.62
N GLU A 35 -9.14 -6.62 7.71
CA GLU A 35 -8.27 -5.94 8.67
C GLU A 35 -7.01 -5.40 8.00
N ASN A 36 -6.36 -6.25 7.20
CA ASN A 36 -5.20 -5.86 6.40
C ASN A 36 -5.55 -4.70 5.45
N TRP A 37 -6.63 -4.82 4.68
CA TRP A 37 -7.01 -3.80 3.71
C TRP A 37 -7.38 -2.48 4.35
N ARG A 38 -8.15 -2.49 5.44
CA ARG A 38 -8.52 -1.30 6.20
C ARG A 38 -7.27 -0.55 6.66
N ASP A 39 -6.31 -1.26 7.24
CA ASP A 39 -5.10 -0.64 7.77
C ASP A 39 -4.19 -0.13 6.63
N ARG A 40 -4.06 -0.87 5.52
CA ARG A 40 -3.28 -0.42 4.34
C ARG A 40 -3.95 0.73 3.59
N LEU A 41 -5.29 0.81 3.56
CA LEU A 41 -6.01 1.93 2.97
C LEU A 41 -5.68 3.23 3.71
N ARG A 42 -5.64 3.21 5.05
CA ARG A 42 -5.21 4.36 5.85
C ARG A 42 -3.79 4.79 5.49
N ASP A 43 -2.86 3.85 5.46
CA ASP A 43 -1.45 4.11 5.13
C ASP A 43 -1.29 4.73 3.73
N GLY A 44 -2.02 4.19 2.75
CA GLY A 44 -2.00 4.65 1.35
C GLY A 44 -2.60 6.04 1.16
N LEU A 45 -3.76 6.32 1.77
CA LEU A 45 -4.38 7.64 1.72
C LEU A 45 -3.53 8.71 2.42
N SER A 46 -2.91 8.35 3.54
CA SER A 46 -1.98 9.25 4.28
C SER A 46 -0.78 9.66 3.42
N TRP A 47 -0.34 8.77 2.52
CA TRP A 47 0.76 9.05 1.60
C TRP A 47 0.32 9.91 0.41
N LEU A 48 -0.84 9.63 -0.18
CA LEU A 48 -1.34 10.36 -1.35
C LEU A 48 -1.85 11.76 -1.02
N MET A 49 -2.43 11.94 0.16
CA MET A 49 -3.07 13.19 0.59
C MET A 49 -2.51 13.65 1.94
N PRO A 50 -1.24 14.06 2.01
CA PRO A 50 -0.64 14.59 3.24
C PRO A 50 -1.17 16.01 3.51
N GLY A 51 -2.44 16.12 3.93
CA GLY A 51 -3.07 17.38 4.27
C GLY A 51 -2.46 18.05 5.51
N PRO A 52 -2.76 19.34 5.76
CA PRO A 52 -2.13 20.11 6.83
C PRO A 52 -2.40 19.59 8.26
N PHE A 53 -3.48 18.84 8.51
CA PHE A 53 -3.77 18.06 9.73
C PHE A 53 -4.86 17.01 9.38
N LEU A 54 -4.90 15.82 10.05
CA LEU A 54 -6.00 14.80 10.08
C LEU A 54 -5.75 13.41 9.45
N HIS A 55 -4.90 12.61 10.09
CA HIS A 55 -5.22 11.19 10.38
C HIS A 55 -5.05 10.89 11.89
N VAL A 56 -5.19 11.92 12.72
CA VAL A 56 -5.21 11.82 14.18
C VAL A 56 -6.68 11.80 14.60
N TYR A 57 -7.15 10.63 15.01
CA TYR A 57 -8.28 10.48 15.90
C TYR A 57 -7.76 9.63 17.06
N GLU A 58 -7.89 10.15 18.28
CA GLU A 58 -7.62 9.43 19.53
C GLU A 58 -8.53 8.20 19.67
#